data_AF-A0A4U9WCL9-F1
#
_entry.id   AF-A0A4U9WCL9-F1
#
_cell.length_a   1.000
_cell.length_b   1.000
_cell.length_c   1.000
_cell.angle_alpha   90.00
_cell.angle_beta   90.00
_cell.angle_gamma   90.00
#
_symmetry.space_group_name_H-M   'P 1'
#
loop_
_entity.id
_entity.type
_entity.pdbx_description
1 polymer ?
#
loop_
_entity_poly.entity_id
_entity_poly.type
_entity_poly.pdbx_seq_one_letter_code
_entity_poly.pdbx_strand_id
1 'polypeptide(L)' 'MMDKVSKTPLWQALPFIRQGQLRQVPAVWFYGATLSAMRFCRLLEQAQETGS' A
#
# COMPACT_ATOMS: atom_id res chain seq x y z
N MET A 1 -11.13 -9.60 -2.51
CA MET A 1 -9.89 -10.37 -2.76
C MET A 1 -8.89 -10.21 -1.61
N MET A 2 -8.48 -8.98 -1.26
CA MET A 2 -7.61 -8.71 -0.09
C MET A 2 -8.12 -9.34 1.22
N ASP A 3 -9.43 -9.37 1.46
CA ASP A 3 -10.03 -9.99 2.67
C ASP A 3 -9.69 -11.48 2.84
N LYS A 4 -9.57 -12.24 1.73
CA LYS A 4 -9.19 -13.66 1.81
C LYS A 4 -7.72 -13.82 2.15
N VAL A 5 -6.87 -12.98 1.57
CA VAL A 5 -5.41 -13.00 1.81
C VAL A 5 -5.10 -12.54 3.24
N SER A 6 -5.79 -11.50 3.72
CA SER A 6 -5.56 -10.93 5.05
C SER A 6 -5.93 -11.86 6.21
N LYS A 7 -6.85 -12.80 5.97
CA LYS A 7 -7.26 -13.83 6.93
C LYS A 7 -6.34 -15.04 6.97
N THR A 8 -5.37 -15.15 6.07
CA THR A 8 -4.43 -16.29 6.10
C THR A 8 -3.42 -16.14 7.24
N PRO A 9 -3.07 -17.24 7.94
CA PRO A 9 -2.09 -17.20 9.02
C PRO A 9 -0.69 -16.79 8.52
N LEU A 10 -0.36 -17.10 7.27
CA LEU A 10 0.88 -16.66 6.64
C LEU A 10 0.94 -15.13 6.52
N TRP A 11 -0.14 -14.49 6.07
CA TRP A 11 -0.21 -13.03 5.98
C TRP A 11 -0.09 -12.36 7.35
N GLN A 12 -0.77 -12.90 8.36
CA GLN A 12 -0.68 -12.39 9.74
C GLN A 12 0.69 -12.60 10.39
N ALA A 13 1.46 -13.60 9.94
CA ALA A 13 2.80 -13.89 10.44
C ALA A 13 3.86 -12.91 9.91
N LEU A 14 3.60 -12.16 8.83
CA LEU A 14 4.58 -11.24 8.24
C LEU A 14 4.88 -10.06 9.18
N PRO A 15 6.17 -9.74 9.42
CA PRO A 15 6.57 -8.78 10.45
C PRO A 15 6.02 -7.37 10.22
N PHE A 16 6.00 -6.90 8.96
CA PHE A 16 5.50 -5.57 8.61
C PHE A 16 3.98 -5.41 8.80
N ILE A 17 3.22 -6.52 8.79
CA ILE A 17 1.77 -6.50 9.08
C ILE A 17 1.55 -6.38 10.57
N ARG A 18 2.33 -7.14 11.36
CA ARG A 18 2.29 -7.09 12.84
C ARG A 18 2.73 -5.72 13.38
N GLN A 19 3.63 -5.05 12.67
CA GLN A 19 4.11 -3.70 13.00
C GLN A 19 3.21 -2.58 12.46
N GLY A 20 2.07 -2.90 11.82
CA GLY A 20 1.13 -1.89 11.30
C GLY A 20 1.68 -1.06 10.13
N GLN A 21 2.74 -1.51 9.46
CA GLN A 21 3.41 -0.76 8.40
C GLN A 21 2.75 -0.94 7.02
N LEU A 22 1.78 -1.86 6.91
CA LEU A 22 1.03 -2.07 5.69
C LEU A 22 0.00 -0.93 5.50
N ARG A 23 0.17 -0.12 4.45
CA ARG A 23 -0.77 0.93 4.07
C ARG A 23 -1.45 0.58 2.75
N GLN A 24 -2.78 0.66 2.73
CA GLN A 24 -3.56 0.52 1.49
C GLN A 24 -3.66 1.89 0.84
N VAL A 25 -3.22 2.00 -0.41
CA VAL A 25 -3.29 3.23 -1.20
C VAL A 25 -4.22 3.04 -2.40
N PRO A 26 -4.85 4.13 -2.90
CA PRO A 26 -5.65 4.07 -4.11
C PRO A 26 -4.87 3.50 -5.30
N ALA A 27 -5.57 2.83 -6.22
CA ALA A 27 -4.95 2.24 -7.40
C ALA A 27 -4.27 3.31 -8.28
N VAL A 28 -3.05 3.02 -8.70
CA VAL A 28 -2.30 3.78 -9.70
C VAL A 28 -1.96 2.88 -10.86
N TRP A 29 -2.00 3.47 -12.05
CA TRP A 29 -1.63 2.76 -13.27
C TRP A 29 -0.09 2.64 -13.36
N PHE A 30 0.44 1.45 -13.11
CA PHE A 30 1.89 1.21 -13.10
C PHE A 30 2.53 1.29 -14.50
N TYR A 31 1.81 0.86 -15.54
CA TYR A 31 2.27 0.91 -16.94
C TYR A 31 1.82 2.20 -17.66
N GLY A 32 1.81 3.30 -16.92
CA GLY A 32 1.31 4.58 -17.41
C GLY A 32 2.46 5.38 -18.00
N ALA A 33 2.19 6.65 -18.25
CA ALA A 33 3.22 7.64 -18.55
C ALA A 33 3.41 8.59 -17.34
N THR A 34 4.00 9.75 -17.58
CA THR A 34 4.37 10.76 -16.57
C THR A 34 3.24 11.11 -15.59
N LEU A 35 1.99 11.21 -16.06
CA LEU A 35 0.85 11.53 -15.19
C LEU A 35 0.63 10.47 -14.10
N SER A 36 0.86 9.19 -14.41
CA SER A 36 0.74 8.12 -13.43
C SER A 36 1.89 8.14 -12.44
N ALA A 37 3.09 8.49 -12.87
CA ALA A 37 4.24 8.69 -11.99
C ALA A 37 3.99 9.86 -11.00
N MET A 38 3.47 11.00 -11.47
CA MET A 38 3.12 12.11 -10.57
C MET A 38 2.04 11.71 -9.56
N ARG A 39 1.02 10.96 -10.00
CA ARG A 39 -0.03 10.45 -9.11
C ARG A 39 0.55 9.48 -8.07
N PHE A 40 1.48 8.62 -8.47
CA PHE A 40 2.20 7.74 -7.55
C PHE A 40 2.99 8.53 -6.50
N CYS A 41 3.76 9.54 -6.91
CA CYS A 41 4.54 10.36 -5.96
C CYS A 41 3.65 11.03 -4.91
N ARG A 42 2.51 11.60 -5.32
CA ARG A 42 1.55 12.23 -4.37
C ARG A 42 0.94 11.22 -3.41
N LEU A 43 0.57 10.04 -3.90
CA LEU A 43 0.03 8.99 -3.02
C LEU A 43 1.09 8.43 -2.07
N LEU A 44 2.35 8.36 -2.50
CA LEU A 44 3.46 7.95 -1.66
C LEU A 44 3.68 8.94 -0.52
N GLU A 45 3.72 10.23 -0.83
CA GLU A 45 3.83 11.33 0.14
C GLU A 45 2.71 11.24 1.20
N GLN A 46 1.44 11.21 0.75
CA GLN A 46 0.27 11.08 1.63
C GLN A 46 0.31 9.82 2.51
N ALA A 47 0.76 8.70 1.94
CA ALA A 47 0.87 7.46 2.69
C ALA A 47 1.89 7.58 3.82
N GLN A 48 3.05 8.24 3.59
CA GLN A 48 4.07 8.44 4.62
C GLN A 48 3.60 9.38 5.73
N GLU A 49 2.95 10.50 5.37
CA GLU A 49 2.45 11.51 6.32
C GLU A 49 1.41 10.96 7.30
N THR A 50 0.55 10.03 6.85
CA THR A 50 -0.49 9.42 7.70
C THR A 50 0.11 8.49 8.79
N GLY A 51 1.40 8.17 8.73
CA GLY A 51 2.09 7.31 9.69
C GLY A 51 2.98 8.03 10.70
N SER A 52 2.95 9.37 10.74
CA SER A 52 3.56 10.20 11.81
C SER A 52 2.53 10.53 12.88
#